data_AF-A0A3A8LL43-F1
#
_entry.id   AF-A0A3A8LL43-F1
#
_cell.length_a   1.000
_cell.length_b   1.000
_cell.length_c   1.000
_cell.angle_alpha   90.00
_cell.angle_beta   90.00
_cell.angle_gamma   90.00
#
_symmetry.space_group_name_H-M   'P 1'
#
loop_
_entity.id
_entity.type
_entity.pdbx_description
1 polymer ?
#
loop_
_entity_poly.entity_id
_entity_poly.type
_entity_poly.pdbx_seq_one_letter_code
_entity_poly.pdbx_strand_id
1 'polypeptide(L)'
;MTRTTWFTVTGCIALGVGLFATLLPDLLLEGKGVAAGPATRIWVREVGVLLLCLAVMAFFVRRHPDSPTMRALLVGNGLVHVGLFPIEIIAWHEGILSRLSGIVPNSAVHVVLAAGFFWFASQMTVPGPGALSR
;
A
#
# COMPACT_ATOMS: atom_id res chain seq x y z
N MET A 1 2.67 15.56 -11.05
CA MET A 1 3.17 14.17 -11.24
C MET A 1 2.17 13.42 -12.11
N THR A 2 2.62 12.54 -13.02
CA THR A 2 1.71 11.70 -13.84
C THR A 2 1.34 10.40 -13.10
N ARG A 3 0.26 9.71 -13.54
CA ARG A 3 -0.09 8.39 -12.98
C ARG A 3 1.03 7.36 -13.17
N THR A 4 1.73 7.39 -14.30
CA THR A 4 2.87 6.51 -14.57
C THR A 4 3.98 6.71 -13.56
N THR A 5 4.32 7.98 -13.26
CA THR A 5 5.31 8.30 -12.23
C THR A 5 4.81 7.88 -10.86
N TRP A 6 3.53 8.10 -10.54
CA TRP A 6 2.92 7.67 -9.29
C TRP A 6 3.08 6.17 -9.06
N PHE A 7 2.60 5.33 -9.99
CA PHE A 7 2.75 3.87 -9.89
C PHE A 7 4.22 3.43 -9.84
N THR A 8 5.13 4.15 -10.49
CA THR A 8 6.56 3.82 -10.43
C THR A 8 7.11 4.07 -9.02
N VAL A 9 6.80 5.21 -8.42
CA VAL A 9 7.24 5.54 -7.06
C VAL A 9 6.60 4.60 -6.04
N THR A 10 5.28 4.43 -6.08
CA THR A 10 4.57 3.56 -5.13
C THR A 10 4.95 2.08 -5.32
N GLY A 11 5.20 1.65 -6.55
CA GLY A 11 5.75 0.32 -6.86
C GLY A 11 7.14 0.11 -6.27
N CYS A 12 8.04 1.09 -6.37
CA CYS A 12 9.36 1.01 -5.71
C CYS A 12 9.26 0.95 -4.19
N ILE A 13 8.37 1.73 -3.59
CA ILE A 13 8.12 1.70 -2.14
C ILE A 13 7.60 0.32 -1.72
N ALA A 14 6.56 -0.18 -2.41
CA ALA A 14 5.98 -1.49 -2.13
C ALA A 14 6.98 -2.63 -2.33
N LEU A 15 7.84 -2.55 -3.35
CA LEU A 15 8.92 -3.52 -3.58
C LEU A 15 9.91 -3.51 -2.42
N GLY A 16 10.41 -2.33 -2.03
CA GLY A 16 11.37 -2.19 -0.93
C GLY A 16 10.80 -2.71 0.39
N VAL A 17 9.65 -2.17 0.81
CA VAL A 17 9.00 -2.58 2.06
C VAL A 17 8.60 -4.06 2.02
N GLY A 18 8.10 -4.55 0.88
CA GLY A 18 7.72 -5.96 0.69
C GLY A 18 8.91 -6.91 0.82
N LEU A 19 10.08 -6.56 0.24
CA LEU A 19 11.30 -7.35 0.38
C LEU A 19 11.78 -7.39 1.84
N PHE A 20 11.82 -6.24 2.52
CA PHE A 20 12.21 -6.20 3.93
C PHE A 20 11.25 -6.98 4.82
N ALA A 21 9.93 -6.82 4.65
CA ALA A 21 8.92 -7.55 5.42
C ALA A 21 9.00 -9.07 5.19
N THR A 22 9.29 -9.51 3.97
CA THR A 22 9.37 -10.94 3.63
C THR A 22 10.67 -11.57 4.13
N LEU A 23 11.81 -10.94 3.87
CA LEU A 23 13.14 -11.52 4.09
C LEU A 23 13.69 -11.19 5.49
N LEU A 24 13.38 -10.01 6.01
CA LEU A 24 13.93 -9.45 7.24
C LEU A 24 12.81 -8.94 8.18
N PRO A 25 11.80 -9.77 8.52
CA PRO A 25 10.64 -9.35 9.31
C PRO A 25 11.03 -8.80 10.68
N ASP A 26 12.07 -9.36 11.31
CA ASP A 26 12.52 -8.97 12.65
C ASP A 26 13.02 -7.53 12.69
N LEU A 27 13.73 -7.06 11.66
CA LEU A 27 14.18 -5.66 11.57
C LEU A 27 13.00 -4.69 11.48
N LEU A 28 11.96 -5.09 10.74
CA LEU A 28 10.76 -4.25 10.55
C LEU A 28 9.91 -4.21 11.83
N LEU A 29 9.80 -5.34 12.53
CA LEU A 29 9.16 -5.44 13.85
C LEU A 29 9.91 -4.62 14.90
N GLU A 30 11.24 -4.71 14.93
CA GLU A 30 12.08 -3.93 15.85
C GLU A 30 11.94 -2.42 15.62
N GLY A 31 11.94 -1.98 14.35
CA GLY A 31 11.71 -0.58 13.99
C GLY A 31 10.37 -0.04 14.49
N LYS A 32 9.37 -0.92 14.61
CA LYS A 32 8.04 -0.64 15.16
C LYS A 32 7.93 -0.81 16.68
N GLY A 33 8.98 -1.34 17.33
CA GLY A 33 8.97 -1.65 18.75
C GLY A 33 8.06 -2.84 19.12
N VAL A 34 7.80 -3.73 18.16
CA VAL A 34 7.01 -4.95 18.37
C VAL A 34 7.94 -6.10 18.74
N ALA A 35 7.59 -6.86 19.77
CA ALA A 35 8.32 -8.07 20.12
C ALA A 35 8.23 -9.10 18.98
N ALA A 36 9.39 -9.56 18.50
CA ALA A 36 9.44 -10.59 17.48
C ALA A 36 9.04 -11.95 18.07
N GLY A 37 7.97 -12.54 17.53
CA GLY A 37 7.48 -13.86 17.89
C GLY A 37 7.07 -14.64 16.64
N PRO A 38 6.79 -15.95 16.74
CA PRO A 38 6.40 -16.76 15.58
C PRO A 38 5.20 -16.18 14.81
N ALA A 39 4.17 -15.74 15.54
CA ALA A 39 2.96 -15.17 14.93
C ALA A 39 3.23 -13.82 14.24
N THR A 40 3.93 -12.90 14.90
CA THR A 40 4.21 -11.56 14.35
C THR A 40 5.12 -11.63 13.12
N ARG A 41 6.07 -12.58 13.09
CA ARG A 41 6.90 -12.87 11.91
C ARG A 41 6.10 -13.38 10.73
N ILE A 42 5.19 -14.33 10.95
CA ILE A 42 4.34 -14.88 9.88
C ILE A 42 3.49 -13.76 9.29
N TRP A 43 2.81 -13.00 10.15
CA TRP A 43 1.94 -11.91 9.70
C TRP A 43 2.69 -10.83 8.91
N VAL A 44 3.87 -10.41 9.38
CA VAL A 44 4.69 -9.43 8.63
C VAL A 44 5.13 -9.98 7.28
N ARG A 45 5.46 -11.27 7.18
CA ARG A 45 5.80 -11.91 5.90
C ARG A 45 4.60 -11.99 4.95
N GLU A 46 3.40 -12.29 5.44
CA GLU A 46 2.18 -12.29 4.62
C GLU A 46 1.92 -10.90 4.03
N VAL A 47 2.05 -9.84 4.84
CA VAL A 47 1.98 -8.46 4.37
C VAL A 47 3.09 -8.16 3.36
N GLY A 48 4.30 -8.67 3.61
CA GLY A 48 5.44 -8.55 2.69
C GLY A 48 5.13 -9.12 1.29
N VAL A 49 4.58 -10.33 1.23
CA VAL A 49 4.17 -10.97 -0.03
C VAL A 49 3.08 -10.17 -0.73
N LEU A 50 2.08 -9.68 0.02
CA LEU A 50 1.03 -8.81 -0.54
C LEU A 50 1.64 -7.55 -1.19
N LEU A 51 2.57 -6.87 -0.51
CA LEU A 51 3.23 -5.68 -1.04
C LEU A 51 4.08 -5.98 -2.29
N LEU A 52 4.75 -7.13 -2.35
CA LEU A 52 5.49 -7.56 -3.54
C LEU A 52 4.54 -7.76 -4.73
N CYS A 53 3.38 -8.38 -4.52
CA CYS A 53 2.35 -8.53 -5.55
C CYS A 53 1.84 -7.16 -6.03
N LEU A 54 1.55 -6.24 -5.10
CA LEU A 54 1.14 -4.87 -5.44
C LEU A 54 2.22 -4.13 -6.25
N ALA A 55 3.50 -4.30 -5.89
CA ALA A 55 4.63 -3.72 -6.63
C ALA A 55 4.71 -4.23 -8.07
N VAL A 56 4.60 -5.56 -8.26
CA VAL A 56 4.58 -6.18 -9.60
C VAL A 56 3.42 -5.62 -10.43
N MET A 57 2.21 -5.59 -9.86
CA MET A 57 1.05 -5.03 -10.54
C MET A 57 1.26 -3.57 -10.92
N ALA A 58 1.76 -2.73 -9.99
CA ALA A 58 2.06 -1.33 -10.25
C ALA A 58 3.01 -1.16 -11.45
N PHE A 59 4.08 -1.97 -11.52
CA PHE A 59 5.04 -1.89 -12.64
C PHE A 59 4.47 -2.34 -13.98
N PHE A 60 3.58 -3.33 -13.98
CA PHE A 60 2.94 -3.82 -15.21
C PHE A 60 1.90 -2.84 -15.73
N VAL A 61 1.07 -2.30 -14.84
CA VAL A 61 -0.09 -1.48 -15.24
C VAL A 61 0.21 0.02 -15.36
N ARG A 62 1.38 0.50 -14.90
CA ARG A 62 1.69 1.96 -14.84
C ARG A 62 1.52 2.73 -16.16
N ARG A 63 1.63 2.05 -17.31
CA ARG A 63 1.46 2.65 -18.65
C ARG A 63 0.13 2.28 -19.32
N HIS A 64 -0.73 1.50 -18.67
CA HIS A 64 -2.05 1.18 -19.21
C HIS A 64 -2.89 2.46 -19.33
N PRO A 65 -3.77 2.55 -20.36
CA PRO A 65 -4.69 3.67 -20.51
C PRO A 65 -5.78 3.66 -19.45
N ASP A 66 -6.56 4.74 -19.41
CA ASP A 66 -7.74 4.86 -18.56
C ASP A 66 -8.77 3.79 -18.91
N SER A 67 -9.32 3.14 -17.89
CA SER A 67 -10.34 2.10 -18.00
C SER A 67 -11.07 1.93 -16.66
N PRO A 68 -12.29 1.35 -16.63
CA PRO A 68 -12.95 0.97 -15.39
C PRO A 68 -12.07 0.12 -14.47
N THR A 69 -11.31 -0.83 -15.05
CA THR A 69 -10.38 -1.70 -14.32
C THR A 69 -9.25 -0.92 -13.66
N MET A 70 -8.66 0.05 -14.38
CA MET A 70 -7.61 0.90 -13.80
C MET A 70 -8.16 1.75 -12.65
N ARG A 71 -9.41 2.24 -12.75
CA ARG A 71 -10.05 2.97 -11.65
C ARG A 71 -10.25 2.05 -10.44
N ALA A 72 -10.73 0.83 -10.64
CA ALA A 72 -10.89 -0.16 -9.58
C ALA A 72 -9.54 -0.49 -8.91
N LEU A 73 -8.46 -0.62 -9.69
CA LEU A 73 -7.13 -0.87 -9.17
C LEU A 73 -6.63 0.28 -8.28
N LEU A 74 -6.79 1.54 -8.73
CA LEU A 74 -6.42 2.72 -7.95
C LEU A 74 -7.23 2.80 -6.64
N VAL A 75 -8.55 2.63 -6.72
CA VAL A 75 -9.43 2.62 -5.55
C VAL A 75 -9.04 1.50 -4.58
N GLY A 76 -8.81 0.29 -5.08
CA GLY A 76 -8.40 -0.85 -4.26
C GLY A 76 -7.08 -0.59 -3.53
N ASN A 77 -6.08 -0.02 -4.21
CA ASN A 77 -4.82 0.37 -3.57
C ASN A 77 -5.02 1.47 -2.52
N GLY A 78 -5.89 2.45 -2.79
CA GLY A 78 -6.27 3.46 -1.80
C GLY A 78 -6.91 2.83 -0.55
N LEU A 79 -7.82 1.87 -0.74
CA LEU A 79 -8.50 1.16 0.35
C LEU A 79 -7.55 0.32 1.21
N VAL A 80 -6.50 -0.29 0.62
CA VAL A 80 -5.45 -0.96 1.40
C VAL A 80 -4.87 -0.01 2.45
N HIS A 81 -4.53 1.21 2.06
CA HIS A 81 -3.96 2.19 2.98
C HIS A 81 -4.96 2.73 4.00
N VAL A 82 -6.21 2.96 3.58
CA VAL A 82 -7.29 3.34 4.51
C VAL A 82 -7.57 2.24 5.52
N GLY A 83 -7.47 0.97 5.14
CA GLY A 83 -7.65 -0.16 6.06
C GLY A 83 -6.48 -0.36 7.01
N LEU A 84 -5.24 -0.23 6.52
CA LEU A 84 -4.04 -0.43 7.33
C LEU A 84 -3.80 0.70 8.34
N PHE A 85 -4.14 1.95 7.99
CA PHE A 85 -3.88 3.10 8.85
C PHE A 85 -4.55 3.01 10.24
N PRO A 86 -5.87 2.74 10.37
CA PRO A 86 -6.52 2.59 11.66
C PRO A 86 -5.96 1.43 12.48
N ILE A 87 -5.59 0.32 11.84
CA ILE A 87 -5.00 -0.84 12.53
C ILE A 87 -3.71 -0.44 13.26
N GLU A 88 -2.88 0.39 12.62
CA GLU A 88 -1.67 0.91 13.23
C GLU A 88 -1.96 1.80 14.45
N ILE A 89 -2.95 2.69 14.35
CA ILE A 89 -3.35 3.56 15.48
C ILE A 89 -3.90 2.73 16.65
N ILE A 90 -4.71 1.71 16.36
CA ILE A 90 -5.21 0.78 17.38
C ILE A 90 -4.04 0.04 18.03
N ALA A 91 -3.11 -0.51 17.23
CA ALA A 91 -1.96 -1.24 17.77
C ALA A 91 -1.04 -0.37 18.64
N TRP A 92 -0.92 0.93 18.36
CA TRP A 92 -0.25 1.89 19.24
C TRP A 92 -0.99 2.09 20.56
N HIS A 93 -2.30 2.32 20.46
CA HIS A 93 -3.17 2.53 21.63
C HIS A 93 -3.13 1.34 22.59
N GLU A 94 -3.09 0.12 22.05
CA GLU A 94 -2.97 -1.13 22.82
C GLU A 94 -1.54 -1.44 23.30
N GLY A 95 -0.57 -0.56 23.01
CA GLY A 95 0.83 -0.74 23.42
C GLY A 95 1.59 -1.85 22.68
N ILE A 96 1.02 -2.41 21.61
CA ILE A 96 1.67 -3.42 20.75
C ILE A 96 2.82 -2.79 19.97
N LEU A 97 2.55 -1.62 19.40
CA LEU A 97 3.58 -0.73 18.86
C LEU A 97 4.05 0.15 20.01
N SER A 98 5.36 0.25 20.22
CA SER A 98 5.93 0.98 21.36
C SER A 98 6.87 2.13 20.98
N ARG A 99 7.23 2.24 19.69
CA ARG A 99 8.02 3.37 19.16
C ARG A 99 7.19 4.34 18.33
N LEU A 100 7.16 5.62 18.74
CA LEU A 100 6.52 6.70 17.98
C LEU A 100 7.12 6.85 16.57
N SER A 101 8.43 6.64 16.45
CA SER A 101 9.16 6.63 15.17
C SER A 101 8.74 5.49 14.25
N GLY A 102 8.10 4.45 14.77
CA GLY A 102 7.56 3.32 14.00
C GLY A 102 6.15 3.55 13.45
N ILE A 103 5.48 4.62 13.90
CA ILE A 103 4.09 4.95 13.56
C ILE A 103 4.00 6.20 12.74
N VAL A 104 4.52 7.33 13.24
CA VAL A 104 4.29 8.64 12.58
C VAL A 104 4.73 8.64 11.11
N PRO A 105 5.92 8.11 10.74
CA PRO A 105 6.31 8.03 9.34
C PRO A 105 5.42 7.08 8.52
N ASN A 106 5.03 5.94 9.10
CA ASN A 106 4.23 4.93 8.39
C ASN A 106 2.78 5.40 8.18
N SER A 107 2.20 6.04 9.19
CA SER A 107 0.91 6.71 9.14
C SER A 107 0.88 7.81 8.09
N ALA A 108 1.94 8.64 7.99
CA ALA A 108 2.06 9.63 6.93
C ALA A 108 2.10 8.98 5.54
N VAL A 109 2.83 7.86 5.38
CA VAL A 109 2.86 7.08 4.14
C VAL A 109 1.46 6.60 3.78
N HIS A 110 0.70 6.04 4.72
CA HIS A 110 -0.67 5.60 4.45
C HIS A 110 -1.57 6.74 3.97
N VAL A 111 -1.54 7.89 4.64
CA VAL A 111 -2.35 9.05 4.25
C VAL A 111 -1.98 9.55 2.86
N VAL A 112 -0.69 9.75 2.59
CA VAL A 112 -0.19 10.24 1.30
C VAL A 112 -0.53 9.28 0.17
N LEU A 113 -0.32 7.97 0.38
CA LEU A 113 -0.61 6.96 -0.62
C LEU A 113 -2.11 6.84 -0.88
N ALA A 114 -2.94 6.78 0.17
CA ALA A 114 -4.40 6.77 0.02
C ALA A 114 -4.89 7.98 -0.77
N ALA A 115 -4.46 9.19 -0.38
CA ALA A 115 -4.84 10.43 -1.04
C ALA A 115 -4.42 10.44 -2.52
N GLY A 116 -3.18 10.05 -2.83
CA GLY A 116 -2.71 10.01 -4.21
C GLY A 116 -3.46 8.99 -5.07
N PHE A 117 -3.73 7.79 -4.54
CA PHE A 117 -4.52 6.78 -5.26
C PHE A 117 -5.95 7.25 -5.54
N PHE A 118 -6.63 7.85 -4.57
CA PHE A 118 -7.98 8.39 -4.78
C PHE A 118 -7.98 9.60 -5.72
N TRP A 119 -6.98 10.48 -5.62
CA TRP A 119 -6.82 11.63 -6.50
C TRP A 119 -6.63 11.21 -7.97
N PHE A 120 -5.82 10.18 -8.24
CA PHE A 120 -5.71 9.64 -9.61
C PHE A 120 -6.98 8.91 -10.04
N ALA A 121 -7.69 8.23 -9.12
CA ALA A 121 -8.95 7.56 -9.44
C ALA A 121 -10.07 8.54 -9.79
N SER A 122 -10.10 9.74 -9.18
CA SER A 122 -11.12 10.77 -9.43
C SER A 122 -10.92 11.53 -10.74
N GLN A 123 -9.69 11.55 -11.26
CA GLN A 123 -9.38 12.19 -12.56
C GLN A 123 -9.64 11.29 -13.77
N MET A 124 -10.00 10.02 -13.54
CA MET A 124 -10.17 9.07 -14.63
C MET A 124 -11.38 9.36 -15.49
N THR A 125 -11.16 9.40 -16.81
CA THR A 125 -12.24 9.51 -17.80
C THR A 125 -12.74 8.11 -18.11
N VAL A 126 -13.69 7.61 -17.32
CA VAL A 126 -14.28 6.28 -17.56
C VAL A 126 -15.47 6.46 -18.51
N PRO A 127 -15.46 5.87 -19.72
CA PRO A 127 -16.64 5.87 -20.58
C PRO A 127 -17.81 5.23 -19.83
N GLY A 128 -18.99 5.85 -19.91
CA GLY A 128 -20.19 5.30 -19.28
C GLY A 128 -20.49 3.86 -19.74
N PRO A 129 -21.25 3.07 -18.95
CA PRO A 129 -21.50 1.65 -19.21
C PRO A 129 -22.07 1.30 -20.62
N GLY A 130 -22.53 2.29 -21.40
CA GLY A 130 -23.06 2.10 -22.76
C GLY A 130 -22.05 2.23 -23.90
N ALA A 131 -20.75 2.43 -23.63
CA ALA A 131 -19.75 2.65 -24.68
C ALA A 131 -19.04 1.37 -25.18
N LEU A 132 -19.25 0.23 -24.53
CA LEU A 132 -18.57 -1.04 -24.85
C LEU A 132 -19.41 -1.98 -25.74
N SER A 133 -20.52 -1.51 -26.29
CA SER A 133 -21.45 -2.29 -27.12
C SER A 133 -21.35 -2.00 -28.63
N ARG A 134 -20.17 -1.65 -29.14
CA ARG A 134 -19.92 -1.51 -30.59
C ARG A 134 -18.76 -2.35 -31.06
#